data_AF-A0A2P1PUT4-F1
#
_entry.id   AF-A0A2P1PUT4-F1
#
_cell.length_a   1.000
_cell.length_b   1.000
_cell.length_c   1.000
_cell.angle_alpha   90.00
_cell.angle_beta   90.00
_cell.angle_gamma   90.00
#
_symmetry.space_group_name_H-M   'P 1'
#
loop_
_entity.id
_entity.type
_entity.pdbx_description
1 polymer ?
#
loop_
_entity_poly.entity_id
_entity_poly.type
_entity_poly.pdbx_seq_one_letter_code
_entity_poly.pdbx_strand_id
1 'polypeptide(L)'
;MLALIFSCASAKKHFPEFALWINRTQEMPESYVGKQDGHPCGEVAIIQTDRIPEYEPGARLQPEQVHEVDAEGEVLRTWVTPVDAEPLAIAGTRLYVRLHHDTYVIGLDRSIEVADLPQKRMESINPECAVPSTLNMGAYGVCHVFQDVVSGANRSLVYSMICS
;
A
#
# COMPACT_ATOMS: atom_id res chain seq x y z
N MET A 1 -40.85 -31.98 -18.10
CA MET A 1 -40.05 -30.77 -18.38
C MET A 1 -39.69 -30.16 -17.03
N LEU A 2 -38.52 -30.52 -16.49
CA LEU A 2 -38.06 -30.08 -15.16
C LEU A 2 -37.30 -28.77 -15.31
N ALA A 3 -37.79 -27.69 -14.68
CA ALA A 3 -37.09 -26.42 -14.63
C ALA A 3 -36.08 -26.44 -13.46
N LEU A 4 -34.78 -26.42 -13.80
CA LEU A 4 -33.70 -26.19 -12.84
C LEU A 4 -33.63 -24.69 -12.54
N ILE A 5 -34.01 -24.30 -11.33
CA ILE A 5 -33.82 -22.96 -10.80
C ILE A 5 -32.39 -22.88 -10.27
N PHE A 6 -31.49 -22.25 -11.02
CA PHE A 6 -30.16 -21.89 -10.52
C PHE A 6 -30.31 -20.70 -9.56
N SER A 7 -30.28 -20.99 -8.26
CA SER A 7 -30.14 -19.97 -7.23
C SER A 7 -28.70 -19.48 -7.22
N CYS A 8 -28.42 -18.37 -7.91
CA CYS A 8 -27.16 -17.64 -7.73
C CYS A 8 -27.12 -17.07 -6.31
N ALA A 9 -26.56 -17.82 -5.37
CA ALA A 9 -26.10 -17.24 -4.11
C ALA A 9 -24.98 -16.25 -4.44
N SER A 10 -25.31 -14.97 -4.48
CA SER A 10 -24.32 -13.89 -4.60
C SER A 10 -23.43 -13.95 -3.36
N ALA A 11 -22.25 -14.55 -3.49
CA ALA A 11 -21.25 -14.50 -2.45
C ALA A 11 -20.85 -13.03 -2.27
N LYS A 12 -21.18 -12.44 -1.13
CA LYS A 12 -20.72 -11.08 -0.79
C LYS A 12 -19.20 -11.11 -0.76
N LYS A 13 -18.56 -10.51 -1.78
CA LYS A 13 -17.11 -10.31 -1.82
C LYS A 13 -16.73 -9.50 -0.58
N HIS A 14 -16.01 -10.14 0.35
CA HIS A 14 -15.44 -9.43 1.49
C HIS A 14 -14.19 -8.70 1.00
N PHE A 15 -14.23 -7.38 1.10
CA PHE A 15 -13.08 -6.55 0.83
C PHE A 15 -12.26 -6.38 2.10
N PRO A 16 -10.93 -6.28 2.00
CA PRO A 16 -10.09 -5.98 3.16
C PRO A 16 -10.39 -4.58 3.70
N GLU A 17 -10.27 -4.45 5.02
CA GLU A 17 -10.31 -3.16 5.71
C GLU A 17 -8.90 -2.57 5.80
N PHE A 18 -8.75 -1.30 5.49
CA PHE A 18 -7.46 -0.63 5.65
C PHE A 18 -7.60 0.87 5.92
N ALA A 19 -6.57 1.43 6.54
CA ALA A 19 -6.53 2.81 7.00
C ALA A 19 -5.92 3.76 5.95
N LEU A 20 -6.50 4.96 5.81
CA LEU A 20 -6.00 6.07 4.97
C LEU A 20 -6.06 7.38 5.76
N TRP A 21 -5.13 8.31 5.51
CA TRP A 21 -5.12 9.61 6.18
C TRP A 21 -6.36 10.45 5.83
N ILE A 22 -6.94 11.13 6.82
CA ILE A 22 -8.07 12.02 6.62
C ILE A 22 -7.59 13.46 6.43
N ASN A 23 -7.92 14.05 5.28
CA ASN A 23 -7.92 15.50 5.11
C ASN A 23 -9.32 16.06 5.42
N ARG A 24 -9.46 16.83 6.50
CA ARG A 24 -10.75 17.17 7.14
C ARG A 24 -11.73 18.02 6.31
N THR A 25 -11.36 18.46 5.11
CA THR A 25 -12.09 19.47 4.33
C THR A 25 -13.20 18.96 3.39
N GLN A 26 -13.41 17.64 3.25
CA GLN A 26 -14.32 17.05 2.24
C GLN A 26 -15.26 15.96 2.83
N GLU A 27 -16.31 15.55 2.12
CA GLU A 27 -17.21 14.46 2.53
C GLU A 27 -16.57 13.07 2.37
N MET A 28 -16.98 12.07 3.17
CA MET A 28 -16.42 10.71 3.10
C MET A 28 -16.99 9.90 1.91
N PRO A 29 -16.18 9.05 1.26
CA PRO A 29 -16.64 8.20 0.17
C PRO A 29 -17.51 7.03 0.67
N GLU A 30 -18.24 6.37 -0.24
CA GLU A 30 -19.10 5.22 0.09
C GLU A 30 -18.34 4.01 0.67
N SER A 31 -17.05 3.88 0.36
CA SER A 31 -16.19 2.82 0.89
C SER A 31 -15.80 3.03 2.37
N TYR A 32 -16.16 4.17 2.96
CA TYR A 32 -15.90 4.50 4.36
C TYR A 32 -16.71 3.61 5.30
N VAL A 33 -16.02 2.91 6.21
CA VAL A 33 -16.65 2.04 7.20
C VAL A 33 -16.47 2.54 8.64
N GLY A 34 -15.54 3.47 8.87
CA GLY A 34 -15.34 4.06 10.19
C GLY A 34 -14.10 4.94 10.25
N LYS A 35 -13.86 5.54 11.41
CA LYS A 35 -12.62 6.27 11.70
C LYS A 35 -11.90 5.64 12.88
N GLN A 36 -10.59 5.77 12.88
CA GLN A 36 -9.76 5.48 14.04
C GLN A 36 -9.08 6.79 14.48
N ASP A 37 -9.40 7.20 15.70
CA ASP A 37 -8.73 8.32 16.36
C ASP A 37 -7.48 7.79 17.10
N GLY A 38 -6.45 8.64 17.23
CA GLY A 38 -5.30 8.36 18.10
C GLY A 38 -4.04 7.82 17.41
N HIS A 39 -3.96 7.85 16.07
CA HIS A 39 -2.67 7.67 15.41
C HIS A 39 -1.78 8.90 15.70
N PRO A 40 -0.49 8.75 16.07
CA PRO A 40 0.37 9.87 16.47
C PRO A 40 0.52 10.97 15.41
N CYS A 41 0.35 10.63 14.13
CA CYS A 41 0.49 11.54 12.99
C CYS A 41 -0.82 12.20 12.54
N GLY A 42 -1.98 11.81 13.08
CA GLY A 42 -3.27 12.35 12.64
C GLY A 42 -4.43 11.39 12.77
N GLU A 43 -5.54 11.71 12.11
CA GLU A 43 -6.71 10.84 12.04
C GLU A 43 -6.66 9.99 10.77
N VAL A 44 -7.11 8.74 10.89
CA VAL A 44 -7.25 7.82 9.76
C VAL A 44 -8.69 7.36 9.59
N ALA A 45 -9.09 7.15 8.35
CA ALA A 45 -10.35 6.53 7.97
C ALA A 45 -10.10 5.07 7.62
N ILE A 46 -10.97 4.19 8.10
CA ILE A 46 -11.01 2.79 7.71
C ILE A 46 -11.95 2.68 6.52
N ILE A 47 -11.46 2.08 5.43
CA ILE A 47 -12.24 1.81 4.23
C ILE A 47 -12.24 0.33 3.86
N GLN A 48 -13.29 -0.12 3.16
CA GLN A 48 -13.37 -1.46 2.57
C GLN A 48 -13.36 -1.34 1.04
N THR A 49 -12.33 -1.87 0.39
CA THR A 49 -12.19 -1.82 -1.08
C THR A 49 -11.15 -2.84 -1.57
N ASP A 50 -11.19 -3.20 -2.85
CA ASP A 50 -10.11 -3.96 -3.52
C ASP A 50 -9.14 -3.05 -4.28
N ARG A 51 -9.32 -1.73 -4.18
CA ARG A 51 -8.46 -0.73 -4.82
C ARG A 51 -8.23 0.46 -3.90
N ILE A 52 -6.95 0.75 -3.65
CA ILE A 52 -6.52 1.91 -2.87
C ILE A 52 -6.80 3.18 -3.71
N PRO A 53 -7.36 4.26 -3.12
CA PRO A 53 -7.52 5.54 -3.79
C PRO A 53 -6.19 6.07 -4.34
N GLU A 54 -6.27 6.97 -5.34
CA GLU A 54 -5.06 7.66 -5.80
C GLU A 54 -4.47 8.53 -4.69
N TYR A 55 -3.16 8.75 -4.76
CA TYR A 55 -2.57 9.86 -4.04
C TYR A 55 -2.85 11.15 -4.81
N GLU A 56 -3.67 12.01 -4.22
CA GLU A 56 -3.93 13.36 -4.71
C GLU A 56 -3.66 14.36 -3.56
N PRO A 57 -2.76 15.34 -3.76
CA PRO A 57 -2.54 16.38 -2.75
C PRO A 57 -3.83 17.11 -2.41
N GLY A 58 -4.23 17.08 -1.14
CA GLY A 58 -5.45 17.74 -0.68
C GLY A 58 -6.72 16.91 -0.82
N ALA A 59 -6.66 15.70 -1.38
CA ALA A 59 -7.81 14.79 -1.40
C ALA A 59 -8.22 14.35 0.00
N ARG A 60 -9.52 14.00 0.14
CA ARG A 60 -10.11 13.58 1.41
C ARG A 60 -9.37 12.43 2.08
N LEU A 61 -9.09 11.38 1.31
CA LEU A 61 -8.36 10.21 1.77
C LEU A 61 -7.02 10.19 1.08
N GLN A 62 -5.95 10.14 1.87
CA GLN A 62 -4.60 10.12 1.32
C GLN A 62 -3.91 8.81 1.71
N PRO A 63 -3.52 7.97 0.73
CA PRO A 63 -2.68 6.81 0.98
C PRO A 63 -1.24 7.24 1.28
N GLU A 64 -0.47 6.33 1.84
CA GLU A 64 1.00 6.46 1.87
C GLU A 64 1.59 6.02 0.54
N GLN A 65 2.88 6.30 0.32
CA GLN A 65 3.53 5.99 -0.94
C GLN A 65 4.84 5.22 -0.73
N VAL A 66 5.03 4.16 -1.51
CA VAL A 66 6.30 3.47 -1.65
C VAL A 66 6.82 3.78 -3.05
N HIS A 67 8.02 4.34 -3.15
CA HIS A 67 8.66 4.69 -4.41
C HIS A 67 9.81 3.71 -4.68
N GLU A 68 9.85 3.13 -5.87
CA GLU A 68 11.09 2.53 -6.36
C GLU A 68 11.96 3.63 -6.97
N VAL A 69 13.23 3.64 -6.59
CA VAL A 69 14.21 4.60 -7.07
C VAL A 69 15.41 3.90 -7.69
N ASP A 70 16.06 4.56 -8.66
CA ASP A 70 17.33 4.10 -9.20
C ASP A 70 18.53 4.56 -8.33
N ALA A 71 19.76 4.37 -8.85
CA ALA A 71 20.98 4.71 -8.13
C ALA A 71 21.20 6.23 -8.04
N GLU A 72 20.60 6.99 -8.94
CA GLU A 72 20.64 8.44 -9.01
C GLU A 72 19.55 9.09 -8.14
N GLY A 73 18.60 8.30 -7.67
CA GLY A 73 17.46 8.78 -6.89
C GLY A 73 16.34 9.31 -7.78
N GLU A 74 16.20 8.82 -9.00
CA GLU A 74 15.02 9.07 -9.83
C GLU A 74 13.93 8.04 -9.52
N VAL A 75 12.68 8.50 -9.45
CA VAL A 75 11.54 7.61 -9.18
C VAL A 75 11.18 6.81 -10.43
N LEU A 76 11.36 5.49 -10.37
CA LEU A 76 11.02 4.56 -11.44
C LEU A 76 9.54 4.17 -11.39
N ARG A 77 9.03 3.87 -10.18
CA ARG A 77 7.65 3.39 -9.93
C ARG A 77 7.14 3.89 -8.59
N THR A 78 5.83 3.91 -8.43
CA THR A 78 5.19 4.27 -7.16
C THR A 78 4.00 3.37 -6.91
N TRP A 79 3.95 2.79 -5.72
CA TRP A 79 2.77 2.13 -5.18
C TRP A 79 2.12 3.07 -4.16
N VAL A 80 0.80 3.10 -4.16
CA VAL A 80 0.03 3.64 -3.04
C VAL A 80 -0.20 2.54 -2.03
N THR A 81 -0.05 2.84 -0.75
CA THR A 81 -0.21 1.87 0.33
C THR A 81 -1.16 2.39 1.39
N PRO A 82 -1.83 1.50 2.15
CA PRO A 82 -2.49 1.92 3.38
C PRO A 82 -1.50 2.54 4.37
N VAL A 83 -2.05 3.25 5.35
CA VAL A 83 -1.29 3.70 6.53
C VAL A 83 -0.71 2.51 7.26
N ASP A 84 0.53 2.64 7.73
CA ASP A 84 1.29 1.64 8.50
C ASP A 84 1.60 0.35 7.73
N ALA A 85 1.43 0.34 6.40
CA ALA A 85 1.81 -0.80 5.58
C ALA A 85 3.33 -0.93 5.49
N GLU A 86 3.86 -2.08 5.90
CA GLU A 86 5.31 -2.33 5.89
C GLU A 86 5.70 -3.21 4.71
N PRO A 87 6.56 -2.75 3.78
CA PRO A 87 7.07 -3.57 2.68
C PRO A 87 7.81 -4.82 3.17
N LEU A 88 7.41 -5.99 2.68
CA LEU A 88 8.02 -7.27 2.99
C LEU A 88 8.84 -7.84 1.82
N ALA A 89 8.36 -7.65 0.59
CA ALA A 89 8.99 -8.19 -0.61
C ALA A 89 8.51 -7.48 -1.88
N ILE A 90 9.22 -7.70 -2.98
CA ILE A 90 8.80 -7.25 -4.31
C ILE A 90 8.93 -8.39 -5.33
N ALA A 91 7.92 -8.56 -6.18
CA ALA A 91 7.92 -9.56 -7.24
C ALA A 91 7.43 -8.91 -8.54
N GLY A 92 8.36 -8.46 -9.39
CA GLY A 92 8.03 -7.70 -10.60
C GLY A 92 7.28 -6.40 -10.26
N THR A 93 6.04 -6.24 -10.70
CA THR A 93 5.23 -5.03 -10.43
C THR A 93 4.44 -5.11 -9.12
N ARG A 94 4.59 -6.19 -8.35
CA ARG A 94 3.79 -6.49 -7.17
C ARG A 94 4.58 -6.21 -5.91
N LEU A 95 4.05 -5.36 -5.03
CA LEU A 95 4.62 -5.05 -3.73
C LEU A 95 3.90 -5.87 -2.66
N TYR A 96 4.63 -6.66 -1.89
CA TYR A 96 4.08 -7.37 -0.74
C TYR A 96 4.27 -6.51 0.50
N VAL A 97 3.19 -6.31 1.26
CA VAL A 97 3.20 -5.53 2.49
C VAL A 97 2.59 -6.31 3.64
N ARG A 98 3.06 -6.04 4.86
CA ARG A 98 2.37 -6.39 6.10
C ARG A 98 1.44 -5.27 6.46
N LEU A 99 0.20 -5.59 6.77
CA LEU A 99 -0.73 -4.69 7.43
C LEU A 99 -1.40 -5.45 8.57
N HIS A 100 -1.19 -4.97 9.80
CA HIS A 100 -1.55 -5.68 11.03
C HIS A 100 -0.92 -7.10 11.09
N HIS A 101 -1.73 -8.15 10.96
CA HIS A 101 -1.31 -9.55 11.03
C HIS A 101 -1.31 -10.25 9.68
N ASP A 102 -1.81 -9.59 8.64
CA ASP A 102 -1.99 -10.17 7.32
C ASP A 102 -0.95 -9.66 6.33
N THR A 103 -0.74 -10.45 5.27
CA THR A 103 0.07 -10.07 4.12
C THR A 103 -0.84 -9.71 2.97
N TYR A 104 -0.55 -8.59 2.35
CA TYR A 104 -1.24 -8.09 1.18
C TYR A 104 -0.28 -7.94 0.02
N VAL A 105 -0.80 -8.05 -1.19
CA VAL A 105 -0.08 -7.69 -2.40
C VAL A 105 -0.76 -6.50 -3.06
N ILE A 106 0.04 -5.50 -3.39
CA ILE A 106 -0.38 -4.23 -4.00
C ILE A 106 0.18 -4.15 -5.41
N GLY A 107 -0.71 -3.91 -6.37
CA GLY A 107 -0.36 -3.66 -7.76
C GLY A 107 -0.09 -2.18 -8.05
N LEU A 108 0.63 -1.90 -9.14
CA LEU A 108 0.78 -0.52 -9.66
C LEU A 108 -0.55 0.09 -10.13
N ASP A 109 -1.56 -0.73 -10.39
CA ASP A 109 -2.93 -0.30 -10.69
C ASP A 109 -3.77 -0.01 -9.44
N ARG A 110 -3.12 -0.01 -8.26
CA ARG A 110 -3.68 0.21 -6.92
C ARG A 110 -4.56 -0.93 -6.41
N SER A 111 -4.59 -2.06 -7.12
CA SER A 111 -5.25 -3.27 -6.60
C SER A 111 -4.61 -3.71 -5.29
N ILE A 112 -5.43 -4.20 -4.37
CA ILE A 112 -4.98 -4.80 -3.11
C ILE A 112 -5.75 -6.10 -2.87
N GLU A 113 -5.01 -7.16 -2.57
CA GLU A 113 -5.59 -8.46 -2.24
C GLU A 113 -4.76 -9.14 -1.15
N VAL A 114 -5.41 -10.00 -0.36
CA VAL A 114 -4.73 -10.86 0.62
C VAL A 114 -3.88 -11.87 -0.14
N ALA A 115 -2.64 -12.08 0.30
CA ALA A 115 -1.73 -13.02 -0.32
C ALA A 115 -0.83 -13.68 0.72
N ASP A 116 -0.37 -14.90 0.43
CA ASP A 116 0.73 -15.50 1.16
C ASP A 116 2.04 -14.81 0.77
N LEU A 117 2.95 -14.68 1.74
CA LEU A 117 4.29 -14.17 1.47
C LEU A 117 5.05 -15.14 0.53
N PRO A 118 5.79 -14.65 -0.48
CA PRO A 118 6.65 -15.50 -1.28
C PRO A 118 7.65 -16.26 -0.39
N GLN A 119 7.84 -17.56 -0.66
CA GLN A 119 8.70 -18.44 0.14
C GLN A 119 10.15 -17.97 0.24
N LYS A 120 10.63 -17.25 -0.78
CA LYS A 120 11.96 -16.63 -0.76
C LYS A 120 11.89 -15.34 0.06
N ARG A 121 12.12 -15.47 1.37
CA ARG A 121 12.30 -14.30 2.26
C ARG A 121 13.52 -13.51 1.79
N MET A 122 13.33 -12.22 1.63
CA MET A 122 14.41 -11.29 1.31
C MET A 122 14.68 -10.45 2.53
N GLU A 123 15.92 -10.53 3.00
CA GLU A 123 16.39 -9.62 4.04
C GLU A 123 16.60 -8.23 3.42
N SER A 124 16.15 -7.20 4.11
CA SER A 124 16.52 -5.81 3.81
C SER A 124 18.03 -5.68 3.96
N ILE A 125 18.76 -5.51 2.85
CA ILE A 125 20.23 -5.39 2.88
C ILE A 125 20.59 -3.90 2.91
N ASN A 126 20.85 -3.35 4.10
CA ASN A 126 21.55 -2.06 4.35
C ASN A 126 20.92 -0.78 3.71
N PRO A 127 21.12 0.43 4.26
CA PRO A 127 20.12 1.49 4.28
C PRO A 127 20.42 2.66 3.32
N GLU A 128 21.51 2.59 2.57
CA GLU A 128 21.96 3.69 1.72
C GLU A 128 21.41 3.48 0.31
N CYS A 129 20.17 3.90 0.08
CA CYS A 129 19.72 4.21 -1.27
C CYS A 129 19.70 5.72 -1.48
N ALA A 130 19.85 6.14 -2.74
CA ALA A 130 19.67 7.53 -3.12
C ALA A 130 18.22 7.94 -2.88
N VAL A 131 18.00 8.70 -1.81
CA VAL A 131 16.71 9.35 -1.57
C VAL A 131 16.62 10.58 -2.48
N PRO A 132 15.62 10.66 -3.36
CA PRO A 132 15.37 11.85 -4.15
C PRO A 132 15.14 13.05 -3.23
N SER A 133 15.83 14.17 -3.46
CA SER A 133 15.63 15.41 -2.70
C SER A 133 14.22 16.00 -2.86
N THR A 134 13.50 15.56 -3.90
CA THR A 134 12.11 15.92 -4.19
C THR A 134 11.10 15.12 -3.38
N LEU A 135 11.49 13.98 -2.79
CA LEU A 135 10.60 13.20 -1.94
C LEU A 135 10.58 13.78 -0.53
N ASN A 136 9.39 14.18 -0.09
CA ASN A 136 9.17 14.48 1.31
C ASN A 136 9.05 13.16 2.09
N MET A 137 10.16 12.75 2.71
CA MET A 137 10.21 11.52 3.49
C MET A 137 9.55 11.63 4.86
N GLY A 138 9.12 12.83 5.28
CA GLY A 138 8.64 13.07 6.64
C GLY A 138 9.70 12.70 7.69
N ALA A 139 9.29 12.56 8.95
CA ALA A 139 10.20 12.17 10.05
C ALA A 139 10.56 10.67 10.05
N TYR A 140 9.83 9.86 9.29
CA TYR A 140 9.88 8.39 9.36
C TYR A 140 10.19 7.71 8.03
N GLY A 141 10.54 8.46 6.99
CA GLY A 141 10.88 7.83 5.73
C GLY A 141 12.08 6.90 5.92
N VAL A 142 11.93 5.69 5.39
CA VAL A 142 12.96 4.66 5.43
C VAL A 142 13.27 4.24 4.01
N CYS A 143 14.53 3.93 3.74
CA CYS A 143 14.90 3.25 2.52
C CYS A 143 15.32 1.82 2.79
N HIS A 144 14.86 0.92 1.93
CA HIS A 144 15.19 -0.50 1.96
C HIS A 144 15.56 -0.98 0.57
N VAL A 145 16.55 -1.87 0.50
CA VAL A 145 16.88 -2.60 -0.73
C VAL A 145 16.31 -4.00 -0.65
N PHE A 146 15.51 -4.35 -1.66
CA PHE A 146 14.86 -5.65 -1.82
C PHE A 146 15.40 -6.34 -3.08
N GLN A 147 15.82 -7.60 -2.99
CA GLN A 147 16.10 -8.44 -4.17
C GLN A 147 14.81 -8.97 -4.82
N ASP A 148 14.32 -8.40 -5.91
CA ASP A 148 13.11 -8.85 -6.62
C ASP A 148 13.01 -10.38 -6.79
N VAL A 149 11.89 -10.95 -6.34
CA VAL A 149 11.62 -12.40 -6.40
C VAL A 149 11.64 -12.92 -7.84
N VAL A 150 11.17 -12.12 -8.80
CA VAL A 150 11.05 -12.54 -10.21
C VAL A 150 12.38 -12.44 -10.93
N SER A 151 13.07 -11.30 -10.80
CA SER A 151 14.27 -11.00 -11.59
C SER A 151 15.58 -11.32 -10.86
N GLY A 152 15.57 -11.42 -9.53
CA GLY A 152 16.76 -11.52 -8.69
C GLY A 152 17.56 -10.21 -8.58
N ALA A 153 17.09 -9.12 -9.17
CA ALA A 153 17.76 -7.82 -9.11
C ALA A 153 17.48 -7.09 -7.79
N ASN A 154 18.45 -6.34 -7.28
CA ASN A 154 18.24 -5.44 -6.15
C ASN A 154 17.45 -4.20 -6.59
N ARG A 155 16.47 -3.81 -5.77
CA ARG A 155 15.57 -2.68 -6.02
C ARG A 155 15.45 -1.85 -4.75
N SER A 156 15.70 -0.56 -4.88
CA SER A 156 15.64 0.39 -3.78
C SER A 156 14.22 0.92 -3.65
N LEU A 157 13.62 0.76 -2.47
CA LEU A 157 12.31 1.26 -2.13
C LEU A 157 12.42 2.34 -1.05
N VAL A 158 11.92 3.53 -1.34
CA VAL A 158 11.83 4.67 -0.41
C VAL A 158 10.39 4.80 0.04
N TYR A 159 10.18 4.84 1.35
CA TYR A 159 8.86 5.04 1.91
C TYR A 159 8.62 6.52 2.26
N SER A 160 7.53 7.08 1.74
CA SER A 160 7.04 8.41 2.09
C SER A 160 5.79 8.26 2.96
N MET A 161 5.99 8.45 4.26
CA MET A 161 4.89 8.50 5.23
C MET A 161 4.38 9.94 5.32
N ILE A 162 3.05 10.10 5.36
CA ILE A 162 2.42 11.40 5.63
C ILE A 162 2.39 11.58 7.16
N CYS A 163 3.56 11.70 7.76
CA CYS A 163 3.72 12.01 9.18
C CYS A 163 4.70 13.17 9.32
N SER A 164 4.17 14.34 9.65
CA SER A 164 4.89 15.61 9.84
C SER A 164 4.90 16.05 11.28
#